data_AF-A0A9D1UY99-F1
#
_entry.id   AF-A0A9D1UY99-F1
#
_cell.length_a   1.000
_cell.length_b   1.000
_cell.length_c   1.000
_cell.angle_alpha   90.00
_cell.angle_beta   90.00
_cell.angle_gamma   90.00
#
_symmetry.space_group_name_H-M   'P 1'
#
loop_
_entity.id
_entity.type
_entity.pdbx_description
1 polymer ?
#
loop_
_entity_poly.entity_id
_entity_poly.type
_entity_poly.pdbx_seq_one_letter_code
_entity_poly.pdbx_strand_id
1 'polypeptide(L)' 'FKDMIQDGKTGVLCEDNQWFIKLKNLIQDEQSRLTIADNAYCYVLENCTTQSTNSEILQILIKGE' A
#
# COMPACT_ATOMS: atom_id res chain seq x y z
N PHE A 1 -9.74 -0.04 -3.77
CA PHE A 1 -8.39 0.15 -4.35
C PHE A 1 -7.78 1.50 -3.98
N LYS A 2 -8.43 2.62 -4.29
CA LYS A 2 -7.99 3.97 -3.87
C LYS A 2 -7.62 4.05 -2.38
N ASP A 3 -8.46 3.48 -1.52
CA ASP A 3 -8.27 3.61 -0.06
C ASP A 3 -7.11 2.76 0.47
N MET A 4 -6.62 1.80 -0.30
CA MET A 4 -5.52 0.91 0.06
C MET A 4 -4.18 1.32 -0.59
N ILE A 5 -4.24 2.11 -1.66
CA ILE A 5 -3.05 2.60 -2.36
C ILE A 5 -2.68 3.96 -1.79
N GLN A 6 -1.50 4.04 -1.21
CA GLN A 6 -0.86 5.29 -0.84
C GLN A 6 -0.10 5.79 -2.08
N ASP A 7 -0.65 6.79 -2.77
CA ASP A 7 -0.09 7.31 -4.03
C ASP A 7 1.39 7.68 -3.88
N GLY A 8 2.22 7.21 -4.81
CA GLY A 8 3.67 7.35 -4.82
C GLY A 8 4.42 6.50 -3.80
N LYS A 9 3.73 5.82 -2.88
CA LYS A 9 4.35 5.04 -1.79
C LYS A 9 4.14 3.54 -1.94
N THR A 10 2.89 3.08 -2.06
CA THR A 10 2.55 1.65 -2.24
C THR A 10 1.93 1.36 -3.60
N GLY A 11 1.73 2.40 -4.42
CA GLY A 11 1.27 2.31 -5.79
C GLY A 11 1.19 3.70 -6.41
N VAL A 12 0.67 3.78 -7.63
CA VAL A 12 0.50 5.06 -8.34
C VAL A 12 -0.96 5.22 -8.72
N LEU A 13 -1.60 6.26 -8.19
CA LEU A 13 -2.96 6.66 -8.56
C LEU A 13 -2.90 7.65 -9.71
N CYS A 14 -3.84 7.60 -10.63
CA CYS A 14 -3.88 8.51 -11.76
C CYS A 14 -5.32 8.81 -12.18
N GLU A 15 -5.53 10.00 -12.71
CA GLU A 15 -6.73 10.32 -13.50
C GLU A 15 -6.59 9.82 -14.94
N ASP A 16 -7.71 9.74 -15.67
CA ASP A 16 -7.77 9.20 -17.04
C ASP A 16 -6.86 9.92 -18.04
N ASN A 17 -6.51 11.18 -17.81
CA ASN A 17 -5.59 11.93 -18.66
C ASN A 17 -4.10 11.75 -18.26
N GLN A 18 -3.82 11.04 -17.18
CA GLN A 18 -2.47 10.91 -16.60
C GLN A 18 -1.90 9.49 -16.70
N TRP A 19 -2.74 8.47 -16.95
CA TRP A 19 -2.33 7.05 -16.86
C TRP A 19 -1.09 6.73 -17.70
N PHE A 20 -1.01 7.27 -18.92
CA PHE A 20 0.09 6.96 -19.84
C PHE A 20 1.43 7.47 -19.31
N ILE A 21 1.47 8.74 -18.87
CA ILE A 21 2.70 9.35 -18.37
C ILE A 21 3.12 8.70 -17.05
N LYS A 22 2.17 8.46 -16.14
CA LYS A 22 2.45 7.82 -14.85
C LYS A 22 2.96 6.37 -15.03
N LEU A 23 2.35 5.59 -15.93
CA LEU A 23 2.83 4.25 -16.26
C LEU A 23 4.21 4.27 -16.93
N LYS A 24 4.42 5.17 -17.88
CA LYS A 24 5.72 5.34 -18.55
C LYS A 24 6.83 5.65 -17.54
N ASN A 25 6.60 6.60 -16.64
CA ASN A 25 7.57 6.95 -15.60
C ASN A 25 7.88 5.76 -14.70
N LEU A 26 6.85 4.99 -14.30
CA LEU A 26 7.03 3.79 -13.47
C LEU A 26 7.87 2.71 -14.17
N ILE A 27 7.74 2.57 -15.49
CA ILE A 27 8.57 1.62 -16.28
C ILE A 27 10.01 2.12 -16.41
N GLN A 28 10.19 3.43 -16.65
CA GLN A 28 11.51 4.02 -16.89
C GLN A 28 12.35 4.18 -15.61
N ASP A 29 11.71 4.44 -14.47
CA ASP A 29 12.37 4.59 -13.19
C ASP A 29 12.29 3.27 -12.40
N GLU A 30 13.29 2.42 -12.59
CA GLU A 30 13.42 1.15 -11.88
C GLU A 30 13.50 1.33 -10.37
N GLN A 31 14.26 2.30 -9.89
CA GLN A 31 14.47 2.51 -8.46
C GLN A 31 13.15 2.90 -7.78
N SER A 32 12.41 3.83 -8.38
CA SER A 32 11.07 4.20 -7.89
C SER A 32 10.14 2.99 -7.85
N ARG A 33 10.15 2.17 -8.91
CA ARG A 33 9.30 0.98 -9.00
C ARG A 33 9.65 -0.09 -7.95
N LEU A 34 10.93 -0.31 -7.67
CA LEU A 34 11.38 -1.23 -6.61
C LEU A 34 10.97 -0.71 -5.22
N THR A 35 11.17 0.58 -4.95
CA THR A 35 10.77 1.18 -3.67
C THR A 35 9.25 1.08 -3.45
N ILE A 36 8.45 1.32 -4.49
CA ILE A 36 6.99 1.15 -4.41
C ILE A 36 6.61 -0.31 -4.11
N ALA A 37 7.28 -1.27 -4.75
CA ALA A 37 7.01 -2.69 -4.55
C ALA A 37 7.33 -3.14 -3.11
N ASP A 38 8.49 -2.76 -2.59
CA ASP A 38 8.89 -3.09 -1.20
C ASP A 38 7.92 -2.49 -0.18
N ASN A 39 7.57 -1.22 -0.36
CA ASN A 39 6.60 -0.55 0.51
C ASN A 39 5.22 -1.20 0.46
N ALA A 40 4.75 -1.59 -0.73
CA ALA A 40 3.47 -2.29 -0.90
C ALA A 40 3.49 -3.66 -0.21
N TYR A 41 4.60 -4.40 -0.33
CA TYR A 41 4.79 -5.68 0.33
C TYR A 41 4.76 -5.55 1.85
N CYS A 42 5.53 -4.61 2.42
CA CYS A 42 5.52 -4.34 3.86
C CYS A 42 4.13 -3.91 4.35
N TYR A 43 3.45 -3.03 3.62
CA TYR A 43 2.11 -2.58 3.97
C TYR A 43 1.11 -3.74 4.04
N VAL A 44 1.18 -4.68 3.10
CA VAL A 44 0.33 -5.89 3.11
C VAL A 44 0.64 -6.76 4.31
N LEU A 45 1.91 -7.00 4.64
CA LEU A 45 2.28 -7.79 5.82
C LEU A 45 1.75 -7.18 7.12
N GLU A 46 1.85 -5.86 7.25
CA GLU A 46 1.45 -5.13 8.45
C GLU A 46 -0.07 -4.98 8.61
N ASN A 47 -0.80 -4.77 7.53
CA ASN A 47 -2.20 -4.31 7.60
C ASN A 47 -3.21 -5.31 7.05
N CYS A 48 -2.78 -6.23 6.18
CA CYS A 48 -3.68 -7.09 5.42
C CYS A 48 -3.52 -8.58 5.76
N THR A 49 -2.79 -8.91 6.83
CA THR A 49 -2.63 -10.30 7.29
C THR A 49 -3.56 -10.62 8.43
N THR A 50 -3.96 -11.88 8.56
CA THR A 50 -4.81 -12.34 9.68
C THR A 50 -4.16 -12.10 11.05
N GLN A 51 -2.82 -11.97 11.08
CA GLN A 51 -2.07 -11.65 12.30
C GLN A 51 -2.39 -10.23 12.80
N SER A 52 -2.46 -9.23 11.92
CA SER A 52 -2.77 -7.86 12.31
C SER A 52 -4.20 -7.73 12.84
N THR A 53 -5.16 -8.38 12.18
CA THR A 53 -6.55 -8.43 12.65
C THR A 53 -6.69 -9.08 14.03
N ASN A 54 -5.93 -10.16 14.30
CA ASN A 54 -5.93 -10.80 15.61
C ASN A 54 -5.38 -9.87 16.71
N SER A 55 -4.33 -9.09 16.41
CA SER A 55 -3.79 -8.09 17.34
C SER A 55 -4.80 -6.98 17.66
N GLU A 56 -5.53 -6.48 16.67
CA GLU A 56 -6.57 -5.47 16.88
C GLU A 56 -7.71 -5.98 17.78
N ILE A 57 -8.18 -7.21 17.55
CA ILE A 57 -9.23 -7.82 18.36
C ILE A 57 -8.78 -7.98 19.82
N LEU A 58 -7.55 -8.44 20.06
CA LEU A 58 -7.00 -8.54 21.41
C LEU A 58 -6.92 -7.19 22.11
N GLN A 59 -6.53 -6.12 21.41
CA GLN A 59 -6.50 -4.77 21.97
C GLN A 59 -7.89 -4.25 22.38
N ILE A 60 -8.93 -4.57 21.59
CA ILE A 60 -10.31 -4.22 21.92
C ILE A 60 -10.77 -4.97 23.17
N LEU A 61 -10.44 -6.27 23.27
CA LEU A 61 -10.81 -7.10 24.41
C LEU A 61 -10.12 -6.63 25.70
N ILE A 62 -8.84 -6.26 25.64
CA ILE A 62 -8.08 -5.77 26.81
C ILE A 62 -8.54 -4.36 27.25
N LYS A 63 -8.93 -3.48 26.32
CA LYS A 63 -9.42 -2.13 26.65
C LYS A 63 -10.85 -2.10 27.19
N GLY A 64 -11.59 -3.19 27.05
CA GLY A 64 -12.96 -3.32 27.54
C GLY A 64 -13.08 -3.77 29.00
N GLU A 65 -11.96 -4.13 29.65
CA GLU A 65 -11.83 -4.43 31.09
C GLU A 65 -11.34 -3.20 31.87
#